data_AF-A0A1M3BTW1-F1
#
_entry.id   AF-A0A1M3BTW1-F1
#
_cell.length_a   1.000
_cell.length_b   1.000
_cell.length_c   1.000
_cell.angle_alpha   90.00
_cell.angle_beta   90.00
_cell.angle_gamma   90.00
#
_symmetry.space_group_name_H-M   'P 1'
#
loop_
_entity.id
_entity.type
_entity.pdbx_description
1 polymer ?
#
loop_
_entity_poly.entity_id
_entity_poly.type
_entity_poly.pdbx_seq_one_letter_code
_entity_poly.pdbx_strand_id
1 'polypeptide(L)'
;MTEHQNREVLHNSASQETQPKLSAQERLAQSEHYVRAMSSARVLRSKEFALARNSNLSGAQAFGEAAAALAQSPEEIDDFDRSLLTTVSRLGTYMDAQREIDDINNVRDFEKQRGSDISQDDIERLAELKQEYMLPFNHAVKELILDNPTLNAGDLRDNLAVAYTAIYGRHNTLRPEQPTQEISRRPAEDVLYNIEAVINGMRHEVATETLFAAAGLNYDYNVTDEQDKHGRDIYAEVDGKWGGIDIKASFGKERKTHQRQRFSKAVWTGLTDADFRGPKDDMSDSVSISFATAKKYAPAFIDRIRKMRSGELGRQHRAARNTGSRALQYHS
;
A
#
# COMPACT_ATOMS: atom_id res chain seq x y z
N MET A 1 50.28 -49.46 -22.24
CA MET A 1 48.94 -48.93 -21.89
C MET A 1 49.02 -48.50 -20.43
N THR A 2 49.14 -47.24 -20.02
CA THR A 2 49.16 -45.93 -20.69
C THR A 2 49.90 -44.98 -19.75
N GLU A 3 50.53 -43.95 -20.33
CA GLU A 3 51.45 -43.00 -19.72
C GLU A 3 50.82 -42.11 -18.64
N HIS A 4 51.59 -41.78 -17.59
CA HIS A 4 51.41 -40.55 -16.83
C HIS A 4 52.76 -39.81 -16.78
N GLN A 5 52.79 -38.67 -17.46
CA GLN A 5 53.91 -37.74 -17.52
C GLN A 5 53.47 -36.36 -17.02
N ASN A 6 54.43 -35.72 -16.34
CA ASN A 6 54.72 -34.28 -16.31
C ASN A 6 53.86 -33.41 -15.36
N ARG A 7 54.50 -32.84 -14.31
CA ARG A 7 55.26 -31.54 -14.29
C ARG A 7 54.28 -30.38 -14.46
N GLU A 8 54.32 -29.27 -13.72
CA GLU A 8 55.42 -28.52 -13.14
C GLU A 8 54.78 -27.46 -12.21
N VAL A 9 55.44 -27.16 -11.09
CA VAL A 9 55.06 -26.07 -10.17
C VAL A 9 56.04 -24.92 -10.43
N LEU A 10 55.55 -23.76 -10.88
CA LEU A 10 56.30 -22.50 -10.87
C LEU A 10 55.40 -21.28 -10.61
N HIS A 11 55.96 -20.38 -9.80
CA HIS A 11 55.46 -19.14 -9.19
C HIS A 11 54.85 -18.07 -10.13
N ASN A 12 53.87 -17.32 -9.59
CA ASN A 12 53.97 -15.87 -9.29
C ASN A 12 52.64 -15.38 -8.69
N SER A 13 52.61 -14.88 -7.44
CA SER A 13 52.92 -13.50 -7.00
C SER A 13 51.83 -12.48 -7.35
N ALA A 14 51.28 -11.88 -6.30
CA ALA A 14 50.53 -10.64 -6.23
C ALA A 14 49.09 -10.63 -6.78
N SER A 15 48.14 -10.59 -5.86
CA SER A 15 46.95 -9.74 -6.00
C SER A 15 46.56 -9.27 -4.62
N GLN A 16 46.73 -7.97 -4.39
CA GLN A 16 46.15 -7.24 -3.28
C GLN A 16 44.67 -7.64 -3.18
N GLU A 17 44.27 -8.10 -2.00
CA GLU A 17 42.87 -8.31 -1.65
C GLU A 17 42.14 -6.97 -1.76
N THR A 18 41.64 -6.66 -2.95
CA THR A 18 40.52 -5.76 -3.11
C THR A 18 39.38 -6.40 -2.34
N GLN A 19 39.04 -5.82 -1.17
CA GLN A 19 37.75 -6.07 -0.55
C GLN A 19 36.67 -6.02 -1.64
N PRO A 20 35.77 -7.00 -1.71
CA PRO A 20 34.75 -7.02 -2.75
C PRO A 20 33.97 -5.72 -2.66
N LYS A 21 34.06 -4.89 -3.71
CA LYS A 21 33.22 -3.72 -3.87
C LYS A 21 31.80 -4.24 -3.97
N LEU A 22 31.02 -4.03 -2.91
CA LEU A 22 29.57 -4.24 -2.89
C LEU A 22 28.97 -3.73 -4.20
N SER A 23 28.11 -4.54 -4.81
CA SER A 23 27.36 -4.19 -6.00
C SER A 23 26.53 -2.91 -5.75
N ALA A 24 26.13 -2.21 -6.82
CA ALA A 24 25.27 -1.04 -6.68
C ALA A 24 23.94 -1.39 -5.99
N GLN A 25 23.41 -2.60 -6.23
CA GLN A 25 22.23 -3.15 -5.55
C GLN A 25 22.48 -3.43 -4.07
N GLU A 26 23.63 -3.97 -3.68
CA GLU A 26 23.97 -4.15 -2.25
C GLU A 26 24.20 -2.81 -1.55
N ARG A 27 24.71 -1.78 -2.25
CA ARG A 27 24.82 -0.41 -1.74
C ARG A 27 23.47 0.28 -1.60
N LEU A 28 22.54 0.06 -2.54
CA LEU A 28 21.17 0.59 -2.47
C LEU A 28 20.37 -0.10 -1.35
N ALA A 29 20.41 -1.43 -1.29
CA ALA A 29 19.76 -2.22 -0.24
C ALA A 29 20.34 -1.93 1.15
N GLN A 30 21.66 -1.71 1.27
CA GLN A 30 22.26 -1.22 2.52
C GLN A 30 21.85 0.21 2.83
N SER A 31 21.71 1.10 1.84
CA SER A 31 21.25 2.48 2.09
C SER A 31 19.79 2.54 2.54
N GLU A 32 18.91 1.72 1.98
CA GLU A 32 17.49 1.74 2.33
C GLU A 32 17.24 1.10 3.71
N HIS A 33 17.93 0.01 4.07
CA HIS A 33 17.91 -0.49 5.44
C HIS A 33 18.53 0.48 6.45
N TYR A 34 19.43 1.34 6.00
CA TYR A 34 20.06 2.39 6.81
C TYR A 34 19.12 3.57 7.06
N VAL A 35 18.34 4.02 6.05
CA VAL A 35 17.30 5.04 6.25
C VAL A 35 16.20 4.52 7.19
N ARG A 36 15.78 3.26 7.03
CA ARG A 36 14.80 2.55 7.90
C ARG A 36 15.19 2.57 9.39
N ALA A 37 16.44 2.25 9.70
CA ALA A 37 16.93 2.24 11.08
C ALA A 37 17.05 3.66 11.64
N MET A 38 17.39 4.64 10.80
CA MET A 38 17.60 6.02 11.22
C MET A 38 16.29 6.72 11.58
N SER A 39 15.24 6.64 10.75
CA SER A 39 13.99 7.39 10.97
C SER A 39 13.20 6.85 12.17
N SER A 40 13.00 5.53 12.29
CA SER A 40 12.35 4.97 13.49
C SER A 40 13.19 5.14 14.76
N ALA A 41 14.53 5.01 14.67
CA ALA A 41 15.38 5.25 15.85
C ALA A 41 15.51 6.73 16.21
N ARG A 42 15.36 7.66 15.26
CA ARG A 42 15.26 9.11 15.52
C ARG A 42 13.99 9.40 16.31
N VAL A 43 12.83 8.88 15.88
CA VAL A 43 11.55 9.04 16.59
C VAL A 43 11.63 8.46 18.00
N LEU A 44 12.07 7.20 18.16
CA LEU A 44 12.14 6.55 19.48
C LEU A 44 13.12 7.24 20.45
N ARG A 45 14.11 7.97 19.94
CA ARG A 45 15.09 8.71 20.75
C ARG A 45 14.74 10.20 20.88
N SER A 46 13.65 10.65 20.28
CA SER A 46 13.29 12.06 20.28
C SER A 46 12.76 12.48 21.65
N LYS A 47 12.95 13.76 21.97
CA LYS A 47 12.42 14.35 23.20
C LYS A 47 10.89 14.37 23.16
N GLU A 48 10.33 14.57 21.98
CA GLU A 48 8.91 14.60 21.67
C GLU A 48 8.26 13.27 22.03
N PHE A 49 8.90 12.14 21.71
CA PHE A 49 8.41 10.83 22.09
C PHE A 49 8.38 10.63 23.62
N ALA A 50 9.46 11.03 24.31
CA ALA A 50 9.51 10.96 25.77
C ALA A 50 8.44 11.85 26.43
N LEU A 51 8.20 13.06 25.89
CA LEU A 51 7.17 13.97 26.38
C LEU A 51 5.77 13.42 26.14
N ALA A 52 5.46 12.95 24.93
CA ALA A 52 4.16 12.40 24.58
C ALA A 52 3.80 11.17 25.42
N ARG A 53 4.79 10.32 25.74
CA ARG A 53 4.62 9.17 26.66
C ARG A 53 4.27 9.58 28.09
N ASN A 54 4.76 10.72 28.55
CA ASN A 54 4.45 11.24 29.88
C ASN A 54 3.05 11.88 29.95
N SER A 55 2.40 12.11 28.81
CA SER A 55 1.08 12.73 28.67
C SER A 55 -0.08 11.73 28.60
N ASN A 56 0.08 10.50 29.11
CA ASN A 56 -0.92 9.42 29.08
C ASN A 56 -1.34 8.93 27.67
N LEU A 57 -0.58 9.26 26.63
CA LEU A 57 -0.84 8.76 25.28
C LEU A 57 -0.48 7.28 25.14
N SER A 58 -1.21 6.57 24.28
CA SER A 58 -0.82 5.21 23.88
C SER A 58 0.56 5.24 23.23
N GLY A 59 1.28 4.11 23.25
CA GLY A 59 2.60 4.04 22.59
C GLY A 59 2.56 4.41 21.11
N ALA A 60 1.47 4.01 20.43
CA ALA A 60 1.21 4.34 19.03
C ALA A 60 0.97 5.84 18.81
N GLN A 61 0.15 6.47 19.65
CA GLN A 61 -0.12 7.91 19.58
C GLN A 61 1.13 8.74 19.88
N ALA A 62 1.87 8.38 20.93
CA ALA A 62 3.09 9.10 21.31
C ALA A 62 4.17 9.02 20.23
N PHE A 63 4.31 7.86 19.59
CA PHE A 63 5.22 7.69 18.46
C PHE A 63 4.74 8.48 17.23
N GLY A 64 3.44 8.46 16.95
CA GLY A 64 2.83 9.22 15.88
C GLY A 64 3.11 10.72 16.00
N GLU A 65 2.85 11.29 17.18
CA GLU A 65 3.13 12.69 17.47
C GLU A 65 4.62 13.04 17.35
N ALA A 66 5.51 12.17 17.84
CA ALA A 66 6.94 12.37 17.72
C ALA A 66 7.43 12.32 16.27
N ALA A 67 6.88 11.42 15.45
CA ALA A 67 7.18 11.35 14.02
C ALA A 67 6.65 12.58 13.27
N ALA A 68 5.44 13.04 13.60
CA ALA A 68 4.88 14.27 13.03
C ALA A 68 5.70 15.51 13.42
N ALA A 69 6.12 15.61 14.68
CA ALA A 69 6.96 16.72 15.16
C ALA A 69 8.34 16.71 14.48
N LEU A 70 8.96 15.53 14.30
CA LEU A 70 10.19 15.42 13.52
C LEU A 70 9.98 15.77 12.06
N ALA A 71 8.88 15.33 11.43
CA ALA A 71 8.54 15.70 10.05
C ALA A 71 8.28 17.21 9.88
N GLN A 72 7.95 17.93 10.96
CA GLN A 72 7.77 19.39 10.97
C GLN A 72 9.00 20.14 11.49
N SER A 73 10.05 19.42 11.89
CA SER A 73 11.27 20.01 12.43
C SER A 73 11.91 20.95 11.40
N PRO A 74 12.41 22.12 11.85
CA PRO A 74 13.17 23.04 10.99
C PRO A 74 14.58 22.53 10.68
N GLU A 75 15.01 21.41 11.28
CA GLU A 75 16.26 20.74 10.91
C GLU A 75 16.21 20.31 9.43
N GLU A 76 17.39 20.30 8.77
CA GLU A 76 17.54 19.79 7.41
C GLU A 76 17.27 18.27 7.38
N ILE A 77 16.00 17.94 7.19
CA ILE A 77 15.51 16.60 6.87
C ILE A 77 15.16 16.63 5.38
N ASP A 78 15.70 15.67 4.63
CA ASP A 78 15.39 15.53 3.21
C ASP A 78 13.90 15.23 2.98
N ASP A 79 13.42 15.53 1.78
CA ASP A 79 12.00 15.43 1.45
C ASP A 79 11.47 14.00 1.56
N PHE A 80 12.31 13.00 1.25
CA PHE A 80 11.94 11.59 1.38
C PHE A 80 11.71 11.19 2.84
N ASP A 81 12.67 11.50 3.73
CA ASP A 81 12.57 11.26 5.17
C ASP A 81 11.34 11.98 5.74
N ARG A 82 11.02 13.18 5.26
CA ARG A 82 9.85 13.95 5.68
C ARG A 82 8.54 13.28 5.28
N SER A 83 8.41 12.85 4.02
CA SER A 83 7.24 12.11 3.54
C SER A 83 7.10 10.78 4.27
N LEU A 84 8.20 10.04 4.47
CA LEU A 84 8.21 8.78 5.22
C LEU A 84 7.79 8.98 6.68
N LEU A 85 8.34 9.98 7.38
CA LEU A 85 7.95 10.30 8.77
C LEU A 85 6.48 10.70 8.86
N THR A 86 5.97 11.43 7.87
CA THR A 86 4.55 11.78 7.79
C THR A 86 3.68 10.52 7.64
N THR A 87 4.03 9.58 6.76
CA THR A 87 3.32 8.30 6.64
C THR A 87 3.40 7.49 7.94
N VAL A 88 4.59 7.38 8.51
CA VAL A 88 4.87 6.64 9.75
C VAL A 88 4.12 7.23 10.95
N SER A 89 3.91 8.55 10.99
CA SER A 89 3.17 9.22 12.07
C SER A 89 1.72 8.74 12.20
N ARG A 90 1.14 8.23 11.10
CA ARG A 90 -0.25 7.78 11.03
C ARG A 90 -0.40 6.25 11.13
N LEU A 91 0.70 5.51 11.02
CA LEU A 91 0.68 4.06 10.87
C LEU A 91 0.11 3.33 12.09
N GLY A 92 0.43 3.78 13.31
CA GLY A 92 -0.05 3.14 14.54
C GLY A 92 -1.57 3.24 14.67
N THR A 93 -2.11 4.45 14.55
CA THR A 93 -3.56 4.71 14.63
C THR A 93 -4.32 4.06 13.47
N TYR A 94 -3.72 3.99 12.28
CA TYR A 94 -4.27 3.23 11.15
C TYR A 94 -4.43 1.74 11.50
N MET A 95 -3.41 1.12 12.09
CA MET A 95 -3.45 -0.32 12.43
C MET A 95 -4.46 -0.62 13.53
N ASP A 96 -4.57 0.26 14.54
CA ASP A 96 -5.58 0.12 15.59
C ASP A 96 -7.00 0.26 15.00
N ALA A 97 -7.22 1.25 14.12
CA ALA A 97 -8.49 1.43 13.41
C ALA A 97 -8.84 0.25 12.50
N GLN A 98 -7.87 -0.31 11.78
CA GLN A 98 -8.07 -1.47 10.92
C GLN A 98 -8.54 -2.69 11.73
N ARG A 99 -7.95 -2.94 12.91
CA ARG A 99 -8.39 -4.01 13.80
C ARG A 99 -9.83 -3.80 14.27
N GLU A 100 -10.18 -2.58 14.69
CA GLU A 100 -11.54 -2.26 15.12
C GLU A 100 -12.55 -2.42 13.97
N ILE A 101 -12.20 -1.99 12.75
CA ILE A 101 -13.02 -2.21 11.55
C ILE A 101 -13.22 -3.71 11.29
N ASP A 102 -12.18 -4.53 11.43
CA ASP A 102 -12.28 -5.97 11.23
C ASP A 102 -13.19 -6.63 12.28
N ASP A 103 -13.11 -6.19 13.54
CA ASP A 103 -14.01 -6.65 14.61
C ASP A 103 -15.46 -6.29 14.31
N ILE A 104 -15.76 -5.05 13.92
CA ILE A 104 -17.12 -4.63 13.53
C ILE A 104 -17.60 -5.44 12.31
N ASN A 105 -16.73 -5.67 11.32
CA ASN A 105 -17.06 -6.47 10.14
C ASN A 105 -17.36 -7.94 10.50
N ASN A 106 -16.65 -8.51 11.47
CA ASN A 106 -16.90 -9.85 11.97
C ASN A 106 -18.27 -9.94 12.67
N VAL A 107 -18.62 -8.96 13.50
CA VAL A 107 -19.96 -8.84 14.10
C VAL A 107 -21.01 -8.74 13.00
N ARG A 108 -20.80 -7.90 11.98
CA ARG A 108 -21.72 -7.76 10.85
C ARG A 108 -21.95 -9.05 10.09
N ASP A 109 -20.90 -9.79 9.82
CA ASP A 109 -21.00 -11.04 9.07
C ASP A 109 -21.73 -12.12 9.89
N PHE A 110 -21.59 -12.08 11.23
CA PHE A 110 -22.35 -12.93 12.14
C PHE A 110 -23.84 -12.55 12.20
N GLU A 111 -24.17 -11.26 12.37
CA GLU A 111 -25.56 -10.78 12.42
C GLU A 111 -26.31 -11.05 11.11
N LYS A 112 -25.64 -10.86 9.96
CA LYS A 112 -26.20 -11.20 8.65
C LYS A 112 -26.60 -12.66 8.51
N GLN A 113 -25.84 -13.58 9.11
CA GLN A 113 -26.19 -15.02 9.11
C GLN A 113 -27.45 -15.30 9.92
N ARG A 114 -27.77 -14.43 10.88
CA ARG A 114 -28.99 -14.49 11.70
C ARG A 114 -30.16 -13.71 11.12
N GLY A 115 -29.98 -13.05 9.97
CA GLY A 115 -30.98 -12.20 9.34
C GLY A 115 -31.18 -10.87 10.06
N SER A 116 -30.17 -10.42 10.80
CA SER A 116 -30.13 -9.12 11.48
C SER A 116 -29.05 -8.24 10.88
N ASP A 117 -29.22 -6.93 11.03
CA ASP A 117 -28.25 -5.92 10.63
C ASP A 117 -27.44 -5.45 11.86
N ILE A 118 -26.27 -4.87 11.61
CA ILE A 118 -25.47 -4.23 12.68
C ILE A 118 -26.14 -2.98 13.21
N SER A 119 -25.71 -2.55 14.39
CA SER A 119 -26.22 -1.35 15.01
C SER A 119 -25.89 -0.09 14.19
N GLN A 120 -26.70 0.96 14.36
CA GLN A 120 -26.44 2.26 13.77
C GLN A 120 -25.13 2.86 14.31
N ASP A 121 -24.84 2.65 15.60
CA ASP A 121 -23.61 3.07 16.26
C ASP A 121 -22.37 2.44 15.59
N ASP A 122 -22.42 1.15 15.24
CA ASP A 122 -21.33 0.48 14.50
C ASP A 122 -21.14 1.07 13.09
N ILE A 123 -22.23 1.46 12.41
CA ILE A 123 -22.18 2.09 11.09
C ILE A 123 -21.51 3.46 11.18
N GLU A 124 -21.89 4.25 12.18
CA GLU A 124 -21.31 5.57 12.46
C GLU A 124 -19.83 5.44 12.83
N ARG A 125 -19.51 4.50 13.71
CA ARG A 125 -18.12 4.22 14.11
C ARG A 125 -17.25 3.78 12.95
N LEU A 126 -17.75 2.93 12.06
CA LEU A 126 -17.05 2.57 10.82
C LEU A 126 -16.76 3.78 9.93
N ALA A 127 -17.67 4.75 9.86
CA ALA A 127 -17.47 5.97 9.07
C ALA A 127 -16.41 6.88 9.71
N GLU A 128 -16.45 7.04 11.04
CA GLU A 128 -15.46 7.80 11.80
C GLU A 128 -14.05 7.21 11.66
N LEU A 129 -13.90 5.89 11.90
CA LEU A 129 -12.61 5.20 11.81
C LEU A 129 -11.97 5.38 10.43
N LYS A 130 -12.79 5.30 9.39
CA LYS A 130 -12.33 5.56 8.03
C LYS A 130 -11.86 6.99 7.84
N GLN A 131 -12.68 7.96 8.22
CA GLN A 131 -12.40 9.38 8.00
C GLN A 131 -11.18 9.86 8.81
N GLU A 132 -11.07 9.43 10.06
CA GLU A 132 -10.05 9.92 10.99
C GLU A 132 -8.69 9.23 10.80
N TYR A 133 -8.68 7.94 10.46
CA TYR A 133 -7.44 7.15 10.48
C TYR A 133 -7.09 6.48 9.15
N MET A 134 -8.08 5.93 8.43
CA MET A 134 -7.81 5.18 7.19
C MET A 134 -7.45 6.11 6.03
N LEU A 135 -8.27 7.12 5.77
CA LEU A 135 -8.05 8.05 4.66
C LEU A 135 -6.76 8.84 4.81
N PRO A 136 -6.44 9.42 5.99
CA PRO A 136 -5.21 10.19 6.10
C PRO A 136 -3.95 9.35 5.96
N PHE A 137 -3.98 8.07 6.38
CA PHE A 137 -2.87 7.15 6.14
C PHE A 137 -2.73 6.81 4.65
N ASN A 138 -3.84 6.47 3.97
CA ASN A 138 -3.84 6.20 2.53
C ASN A 138 -3.27 7.40 1.74
N HIS A 139 -3.75 8.62 1.99
CA HIS A 139 -3.23 9.82 1.36
C HIS A 139 -1.74 10.04 1.65
N ALA A 140 -1.29 9.81 2.89
CA ALA A 140 0.15 9.90 3.21
C ALA A 140 0.99 8.85 2.48
N VAL A 141 0.45 7.65 2.19
CA VAL A 141 1.11 6.65 1.34
C VAL A 141 1.12 7.10 -0.12
N LYS A 142 0.03 7.69 -0.61
CA LYS A 142 -0.07 8.22 -1.98
C LYS A 142 0.94 9.32 -2.25
N GLU A 143 1.05 10.32 -1.38
CA GLU A 143 2.05 11.39 -1.48
C GLU A 143 3.47 10.81 -1.50
N LEU A 144 3.78 9.87 -0.60
CA LEU A 144 5.09 9.19 -0.58
C LEU A 144 5.42 8.50 -1.91
N ILE A 145 4.43 7.88 -2.55
CA ILE A 145 4.56 7.24 -3.86
C ILE A 145 4.77 8.28 -4.98
N LEU A 146 4.02 9.38 -4.95
CA LEU A 146 4.11 10.46 -5.93
C LEU A 146 5.49 11.15 -5.87
N ASP A 147 5.98 11.40 -4.66
CA ASP A 147 7.30 12.00 -4.42
C ASP A 147 8.43 11.04 -4.82
N ASN A 148 8.20 9.73 -4.71
CA ASN A 148 9.23 8.70 -4.88
C ASN A 148 8.75 7.54 -5.77
N PRO A 149 8.46 7.81 -7.06
CA PRO A 149 7.81 6.87 -7.97
C PRO A 149 8.65 5.61 -8.26
N THR A 150 9.96 5.67 -8.02
CA THR A 150 10.90 4.58 -8.28
C THR A 150 11.08 3.64 -7.08
N LEU A 151 10.45 3.91 -5.93
CA LEU A 151 10.56 3.01 -4.77
C LEU A 151 10.05 1.62 -5.12
N ASN A 152 10.73 0.62 -4.58
CA ASN A 152 10.24 -0.75 -4.60
C ASN A 152 9.09 -0.90 -3.58
N ALA A 153 7.97 -1.48 -4.02
CA ALA A 153 6.77 -1.64 -3.21
C ALA A 153 6.97 -2.62 -2.03
N GLY A 154 7.78 -3.67 -2.24
CA GLY A 154 8.16 -4.62 -1.19
C GLY A 154 9.05 -3.96 -0.13
N ASP A 155 10.02 -3.16 -0.56
CA ASP A 155 10.86 -2.38 0.34
C ASP A 155 10.04 -1.39 1.16
N LEU A 156 9.15 -0.62 0.52
CA LEU A 156 8.25 0.29 1.24
C LEU A 156 7.36 -0.45 2.26
N ARG A 157 6.80 -1.61 1.88
CA ARG A 157 6.02 -2.45 2.80
C ARG A 157 6.83 -2.86 4.01
N ASP A 158 8.03 -3.39 3.77
CA ASP A 158 8.91 -3.88 4.84
C ASP A 158 9.34 -2.74 5.76
N ASN A 159 9.52 -1.51 5.23
CA ASN A 159 9.88 -0.32 6.01
C ASN A 159 8.81 0.05 7.01
N LEU A 160 7.58 0.18 6.51
CA LEU A 160 6.43 0.51 7.33
C LEU A 160 6.19 -0.60 8.36
N ALA A 161 6.34 -1.88 7.98
CA ALA A 161 6.13 -3.01 8.88
C ALA A 161 7.19 -3.07 9.99
N VAL A 162 8.45 -2.78 9.67
CA VAL A 162 9.53 -2.66 10.66
C VAL A 162 9.30 -1.45 11.57
N ALA A 163 8.88 -0.30 11.04
CA ALA A 163 8.52 0.86 11.85
C ALA A 163 7.40 0.50 12.82
N TYR A 164 6.34 -0.16 12.36
CA TYR A 164 5.26 -0.68 13.21
C TYR A 164 5.78 -1.64 14.29
N THR A 165 6.64 -2.58 13.93
CA THR A 165 7.21 -3.55 14.88
C THR A 165 8.14 -2.88 15.90
N ALA A 166 8.87 -1.84 15.52
CA ALA A 166 9.70 -1.06 16.44
C ALA A 166 8.85 -0.28 17.46
N ILE A 167 7.68 0.22 17.03
CA ILE A 167 6.67 0.83 17.90
C ILE A 167 6.14 -0.24 18.86
N TYR A 168 5.47 -1.28 18.38
CA TYR A 168 4.72 -2.21 19.24
C TYR A 168 5.59 -3.28 19.93
N GLY A 169 6.63 -3.77 19.28
CA GLY A 169 7.54 -4.80 19.81
C GLY A 169 8.33 -4.32 21.02
N ARG A 170 8.78 -3.06 21.03
CA ARG A 170 9.42 -2.46 22.22
C ARG A 170 8.42 -2.05 23.30
N HIS A 171 7.16 -1.78 22.95
CA HIS A 171 6.16 -1.37 23.93
C HIS A 171 5.59 -2.52 24.77
N ASN A 172 5.56 -3.75 24.25
CA ASN A 172 5.21 -4.92 25.08
C ASN A 172 6.33 -5.40 26.01
N THR A 173 7.57 -4.95 25.82
CA THR A 173 8.72 -5.30 26.70
C THR A 173 9.00 -4.29 27.81
N LEU A 174 8.23 -3.20 27.88
CA LEU A 174 8.31 -2.21 28.95
C LEU A 174 7.19 -2.37 30.00
N ARG A 175 6.48 -3.51 30.01
CA ARG A 175 5.80 -3.99 31.22
C ARG A 175 6.82 -4.77 32.06
N PRO A 176 7.19 -4.31 33.27
CA PRO A 176 8.29 -4.92 34.05
C PRO A 176 8.08 -6.38 34.48
N GLU A 177 6.86 -6.92 34.30
CA GLU A 177 6.42 -8.14 35.01
C GLU A 177 6.23 -9.37 34.13
N GLN A 178 6.36 -9.26 32.80
CA GLN A 178 6.25 -10.42 31.92
C GLN A 178 7.61 -10.83 31.37
N PRO A 179 8.03 -12.11 31.55
CA PRO A 179 9.27 -12.59 30.97
C PRO A 179 9.21 -12.37 29.46
N THR A 180 10.28 -11.77 28.95
CA THR A 180 10.57 -11.49 27.54
C THR A 180 10.36 -12.76 26.71
N GLN A 181 9.12 -12.99 26.26
CA GLN A 181 8.90 -13.83 25.10
C GLN A 181 9.70 -13.20 23.97
N GLU A 182 10.52 -14.02 23.30
CA GLU A 182 11.22 -13.66 22.09
C GLU A 182 10.24 -12.91 21.18
N ILE A 183 10.37 -11.58 21.14
CA ILE A 183 9.62 -10.77 20.18
C ILE A 183 10.09 -11.29 18.84
N SER A 184 9.20 -11.98 18.13
CA SER A 184 9.45 -12.31 16.74
C SER A 184 9.83 -11.01 16.06
N ARG A 185 11.10 -10.88 15.64
CA ARG A 185 11.61 -9.67 14.98
C ARG A 185 10.96 -9.45 13.62
N ARG A 186 10.10 -10.39 13.18
CA ARG A 186 9.33 -10.31 11.95
C ARG A 186 7.97 -9.68 12.27
N PRO A 187 7.55 -8.66 11.51
CA PRO A 187 6.19 -8.15 11.58
C PRO A 187 5.20 -9.31 11.39
N ALA A 188 4.09 -9.29 12.14
CA ALA A 188 3.06 -10.29 11.98
C ALA A 188 2.48 -10.23 10.55
N GLU A 189 2.08 -11.38 9.99
CA GLU A 189 1.68 -11.50 8.58
C GLU A 189 0.47 -10.61 8.23
N ASP A 190 -0.42 -10.36 9.19
CA ASP A 190 -1.54 -9.45 9.10
C ASP A 190 -1.10 -7.99 8.90
N VAL A 191 -0.05 -7.55 9.61
CA VAL A 191 0.53 -6.20 9.46
C VAL A 191 1.10 -6.03 8.05
N LEU A 192 1.88 -7.00 7.57
CA LEU A 192 2.44 -6.98 6.23
C LEU A 192 1.34 -6.91 5.18
N TYR A 193 0.31 -7.75 5.33
CA TYR A 193 -0.83 -7.79 4.42
C TYR A 193 -1.58 -6.45 4.36
N ASN A 194 -1.84 -5.82 5.51
CA ASN A 194 -2.57 -4.54 5.56
C ASN A 194 -1.77 -3.40 4.92
N ILE A 195 -0.48 -3.30 5.21
CA ILE A 195 0.41 -2.30 4.58
C ILE A 195 0.47 -2.53 3.07
N GLU A 196 0.67 -3.77 2.65
CA GLU A 196 0.74 -4.13 1.23
C GLU A 196 -0.57 -3.83 0.50
N ALA A 197 -1.72 -4.06 1.15
CA ALA A 197 -3.02 -3.74 0.60
C ALA A 197 -3.19 -2.23 0.34
N VAL A 198 -2.73 -1.37 1.26
CA VAL A 198 -2.76 0.10 1.09
C VAL A 198 -1.80 0.54 -0.01
N ILE A 199 -0.55 0.07 0.01
CA ILE A 199 0.44 0.38 -1.03
C ILE A 199 -0.14 0.02 -2.40
N ASN A 200 -0.67 -1.19 -2.56
CA ASN A 200 -1.29 -1.60 -3.81
C ASN A 200 -2.52 -0.78 -4.17
N GLY A 201 -3.34 -0.36 -3.21
CA GLY A 201 -4.44 0.58 -3.46
C GLY A 201 -3.94 1.89 -4.07
N MET A 202 -2.99 2.54 -3.39
CA MET A 202 -2.47 3.85 -3.80
C MET A 202 -1.67 3.79 -5.11
N ARG A 203 -0.90 2.72 -5.34
CA ARG A 203 -0.22 2.44 -6.64
C ARG A 203 -1.21 2.50 -7.81
N HIS A 204 -2.40 1.93 -7.63
CA HIS A 204 -3.42 1.89 -8.68
C HIS A 204 -4.19 3.21 -8.84
N GLU A 205 -4.30 4.02 -7.80
CA GLU A 205 -4.79 5.40 -7.92
C GLU A 205 -3.80 6.27 -8.70
N VAL A 206 -2.53 6.26 -8.31
CA VAL A 206 -1.46 6.99 -9.03
C VAL A 206 -1.37 6.52 -10.48
N ALA A 207 -1.49 5.23 -10.72
CA ALA A 207 -1.54 4.69 -12.08
C ALA A 207 -2.76 5.18 -12.86
N THR A 208 -3.91 5.32 -12.21
CA THR A 208 -5.13 5.87 -12.82
C THR A 208 -4.93 7.33 -13.25
N GLU A 209 -4.37 8.15 -12.38
CA GLU A 209 -4.03 9.55 -12.70
C GLU A 209 -3.07 9.61 -13.88
N THR A 210 -2.07 8.73 -13.91
CA THR A 210 -1.12 8.61 -15.02
C THR A 210 -1.81 8.18 -16.32
N LEU A 211 -2.79 7.26 -16.26
CA LEU A 211 -3.60 6.85 -17.41
C LEU A 211 -4.49 8.00 -17.93
N PHE A 212 -5.06 8.82 -17.05
CA PHE A 212 -5.83 10.00 -17.44
C PHE A 212 -4.96 11.05 -18.10
N ALA A 213 -3.80 11.35 -17.51
CA ALA A 213 -2.81 12.24 -18.09
C ALA A 213 -2.34 11.74 -19.46
N ALA A 214 -2.06 10.44 -19.59
CA ALA A 214 -1.66 9.82 -20.85
C ALA A 214 -2.77 9.84 -21.92
N ALA A 215 -4.04 9.81 -21.52
CA ALA A 215 -5.19 9.98 -22.39
C ALA A 215 -5.49 11.45 -22.76
N GLY A 216 -4.83 12.41 -22.11
CA GLY A 216 -5.11 13.83 -22.28
C GLY A 216 -6.47 14.26 -21.72
N LEU A 217 -6.94 13.59 -20.65
CA LEU A 217 -8.20 13.94 -19.98
C LEU A 217 -7.97 14.87 -18.79
N ASN A 218 -8.93 15.77 -18.57
CA ASN A 218 -9.01 16.54 -17.33
C ASN A 218 -9.49 15.62 -16.19
N TYR A 219 -8.84 15.70 -15.05
CA TYR A 219 -9.23 14.97 -13.83
C TYR A 219 -8.95 15.79 -12.59
N ASP A 220 -9.65 15.45 -11.51
CA ASP A 220 -9.48 16.04 -10.18
C ASP A 220 -9.45 14.91 -9.14
N TYR A 221 -8.30 14.77 -8.48
CA TYR A 221 -8.05 13.81 -7.42
C TYR A 221 -8.27 14.40 -6.02
N ASN A 222 -8.56 15.71 -5.92
CA ASN A 222 -8.92 16.37 -4.66
C ASN A 222 -10.40 16.13 -4.34
N VAL A 223 -10.73 14.87 -4.13
CA VAL A 223 -12.08 14.45 -3.77
C VAL A 223 -12.37 14.91 -2.35
N THR A 224 -13.53 15.54 -2.12
CA THR A 224 -13.89 15.98 -0.77
C THR A 224 -14.20 14.78 0.13
N ASP A 225 -14.05 14.93 1.46
CA ASP A 225 -14.41 13.90 2.45
C ASP A 225 -15.83 13.33 2.21
N GLU A 226 -16.77 14.16 1.79
CA GLU A 226 -18.15 13.75 1.49
C GLU A 226 -18.25 12.91 0.21
N GLN A 227 -17.46 13.25 -0.81
CA GLN A 227 -17.41 12.49 -2.06
C GLN A 227 -16.70 11.15 -1.89
N ASP A 228 -15.65 11.11 -1.08
CA ASP A 228 -14.93 9.87 -0.73
C ASP A 228 -15.77 8.96 0.18
N LYS A 229 -16.62 9.51 1.06
CA LYS A 229 -17.69 8.75 1.77
C LYS A 229 -18.62 8.02 0.81
N HIS A 230 -18.81 8.53 -0.40
CA HIS A 230 -19.59 7.86 -1.45
C HIS A 230 -18.77 6.89 -2.33
N GLY A 231 -17.53 6.59 -1.91
CA GLY A 231 -16.59 5.70 -2.59
C GLY A 231 -16.18 6.26 -3.95
N ARG A 232 -15.74 7.51 -3.98
CA ARG A 232 -15.20 8.16 -5.18
C ARG A 232 -13.74 8.47 -4.92
N ASP A 233 -12.86 7.93 -5.77
CA ASP A 233 -11.42 8.12 -5.62
C ASP A 233 -10.94 9.26 -6.54
N ILE A 234 -11.66 9.53 -7.64
CA ILE A 234 -11.28 10.56 -8.63
C ILE A 234 -12.48 11.06 -9.43
N TYR A 235 -12.48 12.32 -9.83
CA TYR A 235 -13.40 12.87 -10.83
C TYR A 235 -12.67 13.04 -12.16
N ALA A 236 -13.28 12.63 -13.27
CA ALA A 236 -12.69 12.84 -14.60
C ALA A 236 -13.72 13.27 -15.63
N GLU A 237 -13.27 14.10 -16.56
CA GLU A 237 -14.02 14.50 -17.74
C GLU A 237 -13.85 13.44 -18.84
N VAL A 238 -14.93 12.77 -19.19
CA VAL A 238 -14.96 11.80 -20.31
C VAL A 238 -16.09 12.20 -21.24
N ASP A 239 -15.77 12.40 -22.52
CA ASP A 239 -16.71 12.82 -23.56
C ASP A 239 -17.49 14.10 -23.17
N GLY A 240 -16.78 15.07 -22.58
CA GLY A 240 -17.34 16.37 -22.17
C GLY A 240 -18.21 16.33 -20.90
N LYS A 241 -18.17 15.23 -20.14
CA LYS A 241 -18.96 15.07 -18.91
C LYS A 241 -18.08 14.69 -17.73
N TRP A 242 -18.20 15.45 -16.65
CA TRP A 242 -17.60 15.11 -15.36
C TRP A 242 -18.38 13.99 -14.66
N GLY A 243 -17.65 13.14 -13.94
CA GLY A 243 -18.27 12.12 -13.10
C GLY A 243 -17.24 11.44 -12.22
N GLY A 244 -17.65 11.17 -10.98
CA GLY A 244 -16.83 10.46 -10.00
C GLY A 244 -16.64 8.99 -10.37
N ILE A 245 -15.45 8.48 -10.09
CA ILE A 245 -14.97 7.15 -10.46
C ILE A 245 -14.41 6.51 -9.19
N ASP A 246 -14.83 5.28 -8.94
CA ASP A 246 -14.31 4.42 -7.87
C ASP A 246 -13.24 3.51 -8.49
N ILE A 247 -11.98 3.60 -8.05
CA ILE A 247 -10.82 2.91 -8.60
C ILE A 247 -10.53 1.65 -7.80
N LYS A 248 -10.15 0.60 -8.53
CA LYS A 248 -9.85 -0.69 -7.90
C LYS A 248 -8.62 -1.36 -8.52
N ALA A 249 -7.85 -2.02 -7.65
CA ALA A 249 -6.48 -2.46 -7.92
C ALA A 249 -6.31 -3.81 -8.64
N SER A 250 -7.34 -4.65 -8.84
CA SER A 250 -7.15 -5.93 -9.58
C SER A 250 -8.42 -6.65 -10.05
N PHE A 251 -8.39 -7.18 -11.27
CA PHE A 251 -9.45 -8.06 -11.81
C PHE A 251 -9.57 -9.40 -11.03
N GLY A 252 -8.56 -9.78 -10.23
CA GLY A 252 -8.55 -11.04 -9.46
C GLY A 252 -9.45 -11.02 -8.21
N LYS A 253 -9.41 -9.91 -7.45
CA LYS A 253 -10.35 -9.70 -6.31
C LYS A 253 -11.80 -9.60 -6.82
N GLU A 254 -11.99 -9.18 -8.07
CA GLU A 254 -13.27 -9.08 -8.78
C GLU A 254 -14.09 -10.38 -8.76
N ARG A 255 -13.48 -11.56 -8.98
CA ARG A 255 -14.24 -12.82 -9.04
C ARG A 255 -14.88 -13.19 -7.70
N LYS A 256 -14.24 -12.82 -6.58
CA LYS A 256 -14.77 -13.03 -5.22
C LYS A 256 -15.73 -11.91 -4.80
N THR A 257 -15.44 -10.65 -5.14
CA THR A 257 -16.28 -9.49 -4.74
C THR A 257 -17.53 -9.31 -5.63
N HIS A 258 -17.47 -9.61 -6.93
CA HIS A 258 -18.62 -9.53 -7.84
C HIS A 258 -19.73 -10.55 -7.52
N GLN A 259 -19.44 -11.60 -6.78
CA GLN A 259 -20.50 -12.46 -6.23
C GLN A 259 -21.35 -11.73 -5.18
N ARG A 260 -20.81 -10.73 -4.48
CA ARG A 260 -21.50 -10.01 -3.39
C ARG A 260 -22.02 -8.62 -3.77
N GLN A 261 -21.35 -7.88 -4.66
CA GLN A 261 -21.80 -6.53 -5.05
C GLN A 261 -22.41 -6.51 -6.45
N ARG A 262 -23.75 -6.46 -6.50
CA ARG A 262 -24.48 -6.06 -7.71
C ARG A 262 -24.30 -4.54 -7.83
N PHE A 263 -23.85 -4.05 -8.99
CA PHE A 263 -23.83 -2.62 -9.38
C PHE A 263 -22.70 -1.70 -8.85
N SER A 264 -21.46 -2.15 -8.63
CA SER A 264 -20.40 -1.17 -8.33
C SER A 264 -20.16 -0.24 -9.53
N LYS A 265 -20.22 1.07 -9.30
CA LYS A 265 -19.80 2.12 -10.26
C LYS A 265 -18.26 2.26 -10.25
N ALA A 266 -17.57 1.12 -10.22
CA ALA A 266 -16.13 1.04 -10.10
C ALA A 266 -15.48 0.73 -11.45
N VAL A 267 -14.26 1.23 -11.62
CA VAL A 267 -13.44 0.99 -12.81
C VAL A 267 -12.14 0.35 -12.38
N TRP A 268 -11.83 -0.76 -13.03
CA TRP A 268 -10.58 -1.47 -12.86
C TRP A 268 -9.56 -0.93 -13.86
N THR A 269 -8.41 -0.52 -13.35
CA THR A 269 -7.24 -0.12 -14.15
C THR A 269 -6.86 -1.18 -15.19
N GLY A 270 -7.02 -2.47 -14.85
CA GLY A 270 -6.59 -3.59 -15.70
C GLY A 270 -5.08 -3.79 -15.73
N LEU A 271 -4.36 -3.06 -14.89
CA LEU A 271 -2.93 -3.21 -14.67
C LEU A 271 -2.68 -4.39 -13.74
N THR A 272 -1.51 -4.99 -13.92
CA THR A 272 -0.97 -6.11 -13.16
C THR A 272 0.33 -5.68 -12.50
N ASP A 273 0.83 -6.43 -11.52
CA ASP A 273 2.13 -6.15 -10.89
C ASP A 273 3.28 -6.04 -11.92
N ALA A 274 3.16 -6.72 -13.06
CA ALA A 274 4.13 -6.63 -14.15
C ALA A 274 4.18 -5.25 -14.81
N ASP A 275 3.08 -4.49 -14.79
CA ASP A 275 3.01 -3.14 -15.37
C ASP A 275 3.74 -2.09 -14.53
N PHE A 276 4.06 -2.43 -13.28
CA PHE A 276 4.78 -1.60 -12.32
C PHE A 276 6.26 -1.97 -12.21
N ARG A 277 6.88 -2.50 -13.26
CA ARG A 277 8.30 -2.94 -13.24
C ARG A 277 9.32 -1.88 -13.70
N GLY A 278 9.03 -0.57 -13.61
CA GLY A 278 10.02 0.53 -13.76
C GLY A 278 9.62 1.71 -14.65
N PRO A 279 10.29 2.90 -14.56
CA PRO A 279 11.73 3.00 -14.91
C PRO A 279 12.64 4.03 -14.16
N LYS A 280 13.81 3.57 -13.68
CA LYS A 280 15.21 3.90 -14.08
C LYS A 280 16.09 2.87 -13.33
N ASP A 281 17.02 2.20 -14.01
CA ASP A 281 17.96 1.19 -13.46
C ASP A 281 17.45 -0.26 -13.23
N ASP A 282 16.51 -0.78 -14.02
CA ASP A 282 16.10 -2.21 -14.00
C ASP A 282 15.63 -2.75 -12.63
N MET A 283 15.09 -1.89 -11.77
CA MET A 283 14.57 -2.31 -10.46
C MET A 283 13.17 -2.91 -10.57
N SER A 284 12.99 -4.11 -10.02
CA SER A 284 11.70 -4.79 -9.95
C SER A 284 10.73 -4.08 -9.00
N ASP A 285 9.43 -4.17 -9.30
CA ASP A 285 8.31 -3.82 -8.40
C ASP A 285 8.23 -2.36 -7.93
N SER A 286 8.27 -1.39 -8.86
CA SER A 286 8.03 0.03 -8.60
C SER A 286 6.63 0.32 -8.03
N VAL A 287 6.52 1.40 -7.26
CA VAL A 287 5.25 1.95 -6.76
C VAL A 287 4.47 2.77 -7.80
N SER A 288 4.97 2.93 -9.02
CA SER A 288 4.26 3.66 -10.09
C SER A 288 4.39 2.95 -11.44
N ILE A 289 3.50 3.29 -12.38
CA ILE A 289 3.64 2.83 -13.77
C ILE A 289 4.42 3.84 -14.60
N SER A 290 5.19 3.38 -15.59
CA SER A 290 5.80 4.30 -16.55
C SER A 290 4.75 5.01 -17.40
N PHE A 291 5.04 6.24 -17.83
CA PHE A 291 4.16 6.98 -18.74
C PHE A 291 4.00 6.28 -20.11
N ALA A 292 5.02 5.54 -20.56
CA ALA A 292 4.94 4.73 -21.79
C ALA A 292 3.96 3.56 -21.63
N THR A 293 4.02 2.87 -20.49
CA THR A 293 3.05 1.84 -20.11
C THR A 293 1.65 2.45 -20.01
N ALA A 294 1.50 3.59 -19.34
CA ALA A 294 0.23 4.29 -19.24
C ALA A 294 -0.36 4.62 -20.61
N LYS A 295 0.43 5.20 -21.54
CA LYS A 295 -0.01 5.47 -22.93
C LYS A 295 -0.55 4.24 -23.64
N LYS A 296 0.07 3.07 -23.43
CA LYS A 296 -0.37 1.80 -24.02
C LYS A 296 -1.75 1.37 -23.48
N TYR A 297 -1.99 1.50 -22.18
CA TYR A 297 -3.22 1.01 -21.54
C TYR A 297 -4.36 2.03 -21.46
N ALA A 298 -4.06 3.33 -21.60
CA ALA A 298 -5.03 4.41 -21.47
C ALA A 298 -6.27 4.23 -22.37
N PRO A 299 -6.17 3.88 -23.67
CA PRO A 299 -7.36 3.72 -24.52
C PRO A 299 -8.35 2.66 -24.00
N ALA A 300 -7.84 1.51 -23.55
CA ALA A 300 -8.66 0.43 -23.01
C ALA A 300 -9.28 0.82 -21.66
N PHE A 301 -8.54 1.56 -20.83
CA PHE A 301 -9.04 2.09 -19.57
C PHE A 301 -10.20 3.10 -19.78
N ILE A 302 -10.05 4.04 -20.72
CA ILE A 302 -11.11 5.01 -21.03
C ILE A 302 -12.36 4.31 -21.61
N ASP A 303 -12.19 3.32 -22.46
CA ASP A 303 -13.31 2.52 -22.97
C ASP A 303 -14.09 1.81 -21.83
N ARG A 304 -13.39 1.30 -20.80
CA ARG A 304 -14.04 0.75 -19.60
C ARG A 304 -14.86 1.80 -18.85
N ILE A 305 -14.34 3.02 -18.71
CA ILE A 305 -15.09 4.11 -18.07
C ILE A 305 -16.36 4.44 -18.85
N ARG A 306 -16.27 4.51 -20.19
CA ARG A 306 -17.45 4.72 -21.06
C ARG A 306 -18.50 3.63 -20.88
N LYS A 307 -18.07 2.35 -20.89
CA LYS A 307 -18.95 1.19 -20.69
C LYS A 307 -19.56 1.14 -19.29
N MET A 308 -18.84 1.59 -18.26
CA MET A 308 -19.38 1.76 -16.92
C MET A 308 -20.50 2.81 -16.93
N ARG A 309 -20.23 4.00 -17.48
CA ARG A 309 -21.17 5.13 -17.51
C ARG A 309 -22.43 4.82 -18.33
N SER A 310 -22.32 4.05 -19.41
CA SER A 310 -23.46 3.63 -20.24
C SER A 310 -24.28 2.47 -19.64
N GLY A 311 -23.84 1.93 -18.50
CA GLY A 311 -24.42 0.75 -17.85
C GLY A 311 -24.17 -0.56 -18.61
N GLU A 312 -23.31 -0.55 -19.63
CA GLU A 312 -23.03 -1.72 -20.47
C GLU A 312 -22.29 -2.81 -19.70
N LEU A 313 -21.32 -2.46 -18.84
CA LEU A 313 -20.65 -3.44 -17.97
C LEU A 313 -21.66 -4.23 -17.11
N GLY A 314 -22.66 -3.53 -16.56
CA GLY A 314 -23.74 -4.17 -15.79
C GLY A 314 -24.63 -5.08 -16.63
N ARG A 315 -24.88 -4.75 -17.91
CA ARG A 315 -25.64 -5.60 -18.85
C ARG A 315 -24.85 -6.85 -19.24
N GLN A 316 -23.56 -6.71 -19.56
CA GLN A 316 -22.67 -7.82 -19.93
C GLN A 316 -22.53 -8.84 -18.79
N HIS A 317 -22.37 -8.39 -17.53
CA HIS A 317 -22.33 -9.29 -16.37
C HIS A 317 -23.64 -10.06 -16.16
N ARG A 318 -24.81 -9.42 -16.35
CA ARG A 318 -26.10 -10.11 -16.25
C ARG A 318 -26.28 -11.16 -17.35
N ALA A 319 -25.89 -10.83 -18.57
CA ALA A 319 -25.94 -11.76 -19.70
C ALA A 319 -25.05 -13.00 -19.46
N ALA A 320 -23.81 -12.80 -19.01
CA ALA A 320 -22.86 -13.87 -18.72
C ALA A 320 -23.35 -14.84 -17.61
N ARG A 321 -24.05 -14.32 -16.59
CA ARG A 321 -24.70 -15.15 -15.56
C ARG A 321 -25.84 -15.99 -16.13
N ASN A 322 -26.69 -15.40 -16.96
CA ASN A 322 -27.82 -16.11 -17.55
C ASN A 322 -27.38 -17.23 -18.51
N THR A 323 -26.25 -17.05 -19.22
CA THR A 323 -25.65 -18.10 -20.05
C THR A 323 -24.96 -19.19 -19.22
N GLY A 324 -24.27 -18.83 -18.13
CA GLY A 324 -23.65 -19.80 -17.22
C GLY A 324 -24.67 -20.64 -16.44
N SER A 325 -25.77 -20.03 -16.00
CA SER A 325 -26.88 -20.75 -15.35
C SER A 325 -27.64 -21.66 -16.31
N ARG A 326 -27.75 -21.30 -17.60
CA ARG A 326 -28.31 -22.19 -18.63
C ARG A 326 -27.40 -23.37 -18.96
N ALA A 327 -26.08 -23.16 -19.05
CA ALA A 327 -25.13 -24.24 -19.31
C ALA A 327 -25.13 -25.32 -18.20
N LEU A 328 -25.42 -24.94 -16.96
CA LEU A 328 -25.57 -25.88 -15.83
C LEU A 328 -26.91 -26.62 -15.80
N GLN A 329 -27.95 -26.14 -16.49
CA GLN A 329 -29.25 -26.83 -16.60
C GLN A 329 -29.31 -27.86 -17.75
N TYR A 330 -28.37 -27.82 -18.69
CA TYR A 330 -28.29 -28.79 -19.80
C TYR A 330 -27.32 -29.95 -19.53
N HIS A 331 -26.70 -29.99 -18.34
CA HIS A 331 -25.81 -31.06 -17.89
C HIS A 331 -26.25 -31.73 -16.58
N SER A 332 -27.49 -31.51 -16.16
CA SER A 332 -28.14 -32.20 -15.04
C SER A 332 -29.15 -33.22 -15.53
#